data_AF-A0A1G2VNR4-F1
#
_entry.id   AF-A0A1G2VNR4-F1
#
_cell.length_a   1.000
_cell.length_b   1.000
_cell.length_c   1.000
_cell.angle_alpha   90.00
_cell.angle_beta   90.00
_cell.angle_gamma   90.00
#
_symmetry.space_group_name_H-M   'P 1'
#
loop_
_entity.id
_entity.type
_entity.pdbx_description
1 polymer ?
#
loop_
_entity_poly.entity_id
_entity_poly.type
_entity_poly.pdbx_seq_one_letter_code
_entity_poly.pdbx_strand_id
1 'polypeptide(L)'
;MIMDGVLSFRIRKRHLRSVATAIVAGFLLYGAWTFFAGPRPHVPNEFNAARLQGALIAQEIVDVVSESNDRLYLISTYDVGGDYRAALDLSARALEENKAVADSAVSLSKQLEVMLRNLEQVYPPEAQTKAQGAILAEVQLINKLISYSQLLSQLLEELRLKLKAHLNGVASPGIEIQTRVDEINREIRNINALNQEFIESMKEFDRYFSK
;
A
#
# COMPACT_ATOMS: atom_id res chain seq x y z
N MET A 1 6.37 42.65 -76.27
CA MET A 1 5.92 43.10 -74.94
C MET A 1 4.99 42.06 -74.28
N ILE A 2 5.38 40.77 -74.24
CA ILE A 2 4.59 39.66 -73.64
C ILE A 2 5.42 38.87 -72.60
N MET A 3 6.74 39.11 -72.49
CA MET A 3 7.63 38.33 -71.62
C MET A 3 7.57 38.72 -70.14
N ASP A 4 7.17 39.95 -69.78
CA ASP A 4 7.20 40.42 -68.38
C ASP A 4 6.01 39.91 -67.53
N GLY A 5 4.87 39.63 -68.16
CA GLY A 5 3.69 39.08 -67.47
C GLY A 5 3.87 37.61 -67.05
N VAL A 6 4.64 36.83 -67.82
CA VAL A 6 4.87 35.41 -67.55
C VAL A 6 5.86 35.22 -66.40
N LEU A 7 6.89 36.06 -66.32
CA LEU A 7 7.89 36.03 -65.25
C LEU A 7 7.31 36.43 -63.89
N SER A 8 6.53 37.51 -63.81
CA SER A 8 5.88 37.95 -62.57
C SER A 8 4.85 36.94 -62.02
N PHE A 9 4.12 36.25 -62.90
CA PHE A 9 3.17 35.20 -62.52
C PHE A 9 3.86 33.92 -62.01
N ARG A 10 5.00 33.54 -62.62
CA ARG A 10 5.80 32.38 -62.18
C ARG A 10 6.44 32.62 -60.81
N ILE A 11 6.92 33.84 -60.55
CA ILE A 11 7.52 34.25 -59.28
C ILE A 11 6.46 34.22 -58.16
N ARG A 12 5.26 34.80 -58.38
CA ARG A 12 4.13 34.71 -57.43
C ARG A 12 3.76 33.27 -57.09
N LYS A 13 3.63 32.38 -58.08
CA LYS A 13 3.31 30.97 -57.84
C LYS A 13 4.40 30.22 -57.06
N ARG A 14 5.67 30.60 -57.22
CA ARG A 14 6.80 29.99 -56.52
C ARG A 14 6.84 30.41 -55.05
N HIS A 15 6.58 31.70 -54.75
CA HIS A 15 6.44 32.20 -53.39
C HIS A 15 5.19 31.67 -52.68
N LEU A 16 4.07 31.55 -53.40
CA LEU A 16 2.84 30.96 -52.87
C LEU A 16 3.03 29.49 -52.48
N ARG A 17 3.78 28.74 -53.30
CA ARG A 17 4.15 27.35 -53.01
C ARG A 17 5.03 27.24 -51.77
N SER A 18 6.08 28.06 -51.64
CA SER A 18 6.96 28.02 -50.46
C SER A 18 6.23 28.37 -49.16
N VAL A 19 5.28 29.33 -49.21
CA VAL A 19 4.44 29.66 -48.04
C VAL A 19 3.54 28.49 -47.67
N ALA A 20 2.88 27.86 -48.65
CA ALA A 20 2.04 26.69 -48.40
C ALA A 20 2.85 25.51 -47.82
N THR A 21 4.07 25.27 -48.31
CA THR A 21 4.95 24.23 -47.76
C THR A 21 5.38 24.52 -46.33
N ALA A 22 5.67 25.78 -45.99
CA ALA A 22 6.02 26.18 -44.63
C ALA A 22 4.85 25.99 -43.66
N ILE A 23 3.62 26.29 -44.07
CA ILE A 23 2.42 26.07 -43.26
C ILE A 23 2.21 24.57 -42.98
N VAL A 24 2.30 23.73 -44.02
CA VAL A 24 2.16 22.27 -43.87
C VAL A 24 3.26 21.70 -42.98
N ALA A 25 4.51 22.12 -43.17
CA ALA A 25 5.62 21.71 -42.31
C ALA A 25 5.39 22.16 -40.85
N GLY A 26 4.87 23.37 -40.64
CA GLY A 26 4.50 23.85 -39.31
C GLY A 26 3.43 23.00 -38.63
N PHE A 27 2.38 22.60 -39.35
CA PHE A 27 1.36 21.69 -38.83
C PHE A 27 1.91 20.29 -38.53
N LEU A 28 2.78 19.76 -39.39
CA LEU A 28 3.43 18.47 -39.16
C LEU A 28 4.36 18.51 -37.94
N LEU A 29 5.13 19.59 -37.76
CA LEU A 29 6.01 19.78 -36.61
C LEU A 29 5.20 19.97 -35.32
N TYR A 30 4.11 20.72 -35.35
CA TYR A 30 3.21 20.88 -34.20
C TYR A 30 2.54 19.54 -33.83
N GLY A 31 2.00 18.82 -34.82
CA GLY A 31 1.40 17.50 -34.60
C GLY A 31 2.41 16.49 -34.04
N ALA A 32 3.61 16.45 -34.61
CA ALA A 32 4.71 15.63 -34.10
C ALA A 32 5.07 16.03 -32.67
N TRP A 33 5.22 17.32 -32.38
CA TRP A 33 5.53 17.79 -31.03
C TRP A 33 4.45 17.37 -30.02
N THR A 34 3.16 17.55 -30.33
CA THR A 34 2.07 17.12 -29.43
C THR A 34 2.00 15.61 -29.27
N PHE A 35 2.33 14.84 -30.32
CA PHE A 35 2.33 13.39 -30.29
C PHE A 35 3.52 12.83 -29.48
N PHE A 36 4.70 13.43 -29.61
CA PHE A 36 5.91 13.03 -28.89
C PHE A 36 6.01 13.62 -27.46
N ALA A 37 5.33 14.73 -27.17
CA ALA A 37 5.35 15.35 -25.83
C ALA A 37 4.59 14.52 -24.78
N GLY A 38 3.65 13.66 -25.20
CA GLY A 38 2.85 12.82 -24.32
C GLY A 38 1.91 13.58 -23.36
N PRO A 39 0.92 12.89 -22.75
CA PRO A 39 0.17 13.43 -21.62
C PRO A 39 1.12 13.81 -20.47
N ARG A 40 0.75 14.83 -19.69
CA ARG A 40 1.51 15.17 -18.48
C ARG A 40 1.27 14.11 -17.41
N PRO A 41 2.28 13.79 -16.56
CA PRO A 41 2.08 12.96 -15.38
C PRO A 41 0.91 13.49 -14.55
N HIS A 42 0.00 12.59 -14.17
CA HIS A 42 -1.19 12.92 -13.41
C HIS A 42 -1.52 11.83 -12.40
N VAL A 43 -1.87 12.25 -11.18
CA VAL A 43 -2.42 11.39 -10.12
C VAL A 43 -3.72 12.04 -9.65
N PRO A 44 -4.85 11.30 -9.61
CA PRO A 44 -6.09 11.81 -9.03
C PRO A 44 -5.92 12.18 -7.57
N ASN A 45 -6.59 13.25 -7.13
CA ASN A 45 -6.49 13.73 -5.74
C ASN A 45 -7.01 12.67 -4.77
N GLU A 46 -8.08 11.97 -5.13
CA GLU A 46 -8.70 10.89 -4.37
C GLU A 46 -7.73 9.71 -4.21
N PHE A 47 -7.00 9.36 -5.27
CA PHE A 47 -5.96 8.34 -5.21
C PHE A 47 -4.86 8.74 -4.22
N ASN A 48 -4.35 9.97 -4.33
CA ASN A 48 -3.26 10.43 -3.48
C ASN A 48 -3.68 10.57 -2.01
N ALA A 49 -4.89 11.06 -1.75
CA ALA A 49 -5.45 11.15 -0.40
C ALA A 49 -5.63 9.75 0.23
N ALA A 50 -6.20 8.81 -0.53
CA ALA A 50 -6.38 7.44 -0.06
C ALA A 50 -5.04 6.74 0.19
N ARG A 51 -4.04 6.94 -0.68
CA ARG A 51 -2.69 6.43 -0.48
C ARG A 51 -2.06 6.94 0.81
N LEU A 52 -2.14 8.24 1.08
CA LEU A 52 -1.56 8.83 2.30
C LEU A 52 -2.25 8.29 3.55
N GLN A 53 -3.58 8.22 3.53
CA GLN A 53 -4.34 7.68 4.66
C GLN A 53 -4.08 6.17 4.85
N GLY A 54 -4.00 5.41 3.76
CA GLY A 54 -3.67 3.99 3.77
C GLY A 54 -2.30 3.73 4.38
N ALA A 55 -1.28 4.48 3.97
CA ALA A 55 0.08 4.36 4.51
C ALA A 55 0.14 4.63 6.03
N LEU A 56 -0.62 5.61 6.54
CA LEU A 56 -0.71 5.88 7.98
C LEU A 56 -1.34 4.70 8.74
N ILE A 57 -2.45 4.16 8.23
CA ILE A 57 -3.13 3.01 8.83
C ILE A 57 -2.24 1.77 8.79
N ALA A 58 -1.57 1.51 7.66
CA ALA A 58 -0.66 0.38 7.49
C ALA A 58 0.51 0.46 8.48
N GLN A 59 1.07 1.65 8.70
CA GLN A 59 2.14 1.85 9.69
C GLN A 59 1.67 1.56 11.11
N GLU A 60 0.51 2.11 11.52
CA GLU A 60 -0.08 1.86 12.84
C GLU A 60 -0.30 0.37 13.09
N ILE A 61 -0.82 -0.35 12.09
CA ILE A 61 -0.98 -1.80 12.15
C ILE A 61 0.38 -2.50 12.35
N VAL A 62 1.38 -2.17 11.54
CA VAL A 62 2.70 -2.81 11.59
C VAL A 62 3.40 -2.57 12.93
N ASP A 63 3.25 -1.38 13.50
CA ASP A 63 3.80 -1.05 14.82
C ASP A 63 3.18 -1.94 15.90
N VAL A 64 1.85 -2.02 15.97
CA VAL A 64 1.15 -2.88 16.92
C VAL A 64 1.52 -4.35 16.70
N VAL A 65 1.52 -4.82 15.47
CA VAL A 65 1.85 -6.22 15.13
C VAL A 65 3.28 -6.55 15.57
N SER A 66 4.24 -5.67 15.32
CA SER A 66 5.66 -5.88 15.64
C SER A 66 5.93 -5.97 17.14
N GLU A 67 5.21 -5.19 17.96
CA GLU A 67 5.34 -5.21 19.43
C GLU A 67 4.69 -6.43 20.11
N SER A 68 3.97 -7.26 19.34
CA SER A 68 3.18 -8.36 19.92
C SER A 68 4.03 -9.44 20.58
N ASN A 69 5.25 -9.65 20.09
CA ASN A 69 6.19 -10.59 20.70
C ASN A 69 6.66 -10.13 22.08
N ASP A 70 6.93 -8.84 22.23
CA ASP A 70 7.35 -8.28 23.52
C ASP A 70 6.22 -8.42 24.54
N ARG A 71 4.96 -8.21 24.12
CA ARG A 71 3.79 -8.47 24.97
C ARG A 71 3.64 -9.94 25.35
N LEU A 72 3.76 -10.86 24.40
CA LEU A 72 3.71 -12.30 24.68
C LEU A 72 4.83 -12.74 25.62
N TYR A 73 6.03 -12.19 25.45
CA TYR A 73 7.16 -12.43 26.35
C TYR A 73 6.89 -11.91 27.76
N LEU A 74 6.34 -10.70 27.91
CA LEU A 74 5.96 -10.15 29.21
C LEU A 74 4.88 -11.01 29.89
N ILE A 75 3.83 -11.43 29.16
CA ILE A 75 2.80 -12.33 29.68
C ILE A 75 3.44 -13.63 30.22
N SER A 76 4.35 -14.23 29.45
CA SER A 76 5.09 -15.44 29.85
C SER A 76 5.94 -15.19 31.10
N THR A 77 6.60 -14.05 31.19
CA THR A 77 7.42 -13.66 32.34
C THR A 77 6.60 -13.56 33.62
N TYR A 78 5.41 -12.94 33.55
CA TYR A 78 4.49 -12.86 34.69
C TYR A 78 3.90 -14.22 35.06
N ASP A 79 3.57 -15.09 34.08
CA ASP A 79 3.12 -16.46 34.34
C ASP A 79 4.19 -17.26 35.10
N VAL A 80 5.44 -17.25 34.62
CA VAL A 80 6.57 -17.94 35.28
C VAL A 80 6.87 -17.35 36.66
N GLY A 81 6.74 -16.02 36.81
CA GLY A 81 6.91 -15.32 38.08
C GLY A 81 5.78 -15.54 39.09
N GLY A 82 4.69 -16.22 38.70
CA GLY A 82 3.52 -16.47 39.54
C GLY A 82 2.57 -15.28 39.69
N ASP A 83 2.82 -14.17 38.99
CA ASP A 83 1.90 -13.02 38.96
C ASP A 83 0.84 -13.22 37.86
N TYR A 84 -0.04 -14.18 38.10
CA TYR A 84 -1.09 -14.55 37.16
C TYR A 84 -2.11 -13.42 36.94
N ARG A 85 -2.24 -12.48 37.88
CA ARG A 85 -3.14 -11.32 37.74
C ARG A 85 -2.57 -10.32 36.74
N ALA A 86 -1.29 -9.97 36.84
CA ALA A 86 -0.63 -9.13 35.86
C ALA A 86 -0.62 -9.77 34.46
N ALA A 87 -0.35 -11.08 34.38
CA ALA A 87 -0.42 -11.82 33.13
C ALA A 87 -1.84 -11.76 32.50
N LEU A 88 -2.90 -11.94 33.30
CA LEU A 88 -4.28 -11.86 32.81
C LEU A 88 -4.68 -10.47 32.32
N ASP A 89 -4.25 -9.41 33.02
CA ASP A 89 -4.50 -8.03 32.60
C ASP A 89 -3.82 -7.74 31.26
N LEU A 90 -2.55 -8.11 31.12
CA LEU A 90 -1.82 -7.95 29.86
C LEU A 90 -2.43 -8.77 28.71
N SER A 91 -2.86 -10.01 28.96
CA SER A 91 -3.55 -10.79 27.93
C SER A 91 -4.90 -10.17 27.53
N ALA A 92 -5.61 -9.51 28.45
CA ALA A 92 -6.85 -8.79 28.14
C ALA A 92 -6.60 -7.59 27.24
N ARG A 93 -5.56 -6.79 27.55
CA ARG A 93 -5.16 -5.63 26.75
C ARG A 93 -4.72 -6.04 25.34
N ALA A 94 -3.91 -7.09 25.24
CA ALA A 94 -3.45 -7.61 23.95
C ALA A 94 -4.60 -8.10 23.06
N LEU A 95 -5.69 -8.64 23.64
CA LEU A 95 -6.89 -9.00 22.90
C LEU A 95 -7.62 -7.76 22.33
N GLU A 96 -7.73 -6.70 23.13
CA GLU A 96 -8.37 -5.45 22.67
C GLU A 96 -7.54 -4.76 21.59
N GLU A 97 -6.21 -4.71 21.74
CA GLU A 97 -5.29 -4.21 20.72
C GLU A 97 -5.40 -5.01 19.42
N ASN A 98 -5.46 -6.35 19.52
CA ASN A 98 -5.62 -7.20 18.35
C ASN A 98 -6.98 -6.99 17.63
N LYS A 99 -8.02 -6.62 18.37
CA LYS A 99 -9.31 -6.23 17.79
C LYS A 99 -9.20 -4.89 17.06
N ALA A 100 -8.48 -3.91 17.62
CA ALA A 100 -8.22 -2.64 16.96
C ALA A 100 -7.40 -2.81 15.66
N VAL A 101 -6.48 -3.79 15.61
CA VAL A 101 -5.78 -4.16 14.36
C VAL A 101 -6.76 -4.66 13.29
N ALA A 102 -7.74 -5.48 13.66
CA ALA A 102 -8.75 -5.96 12.72
C ALA A 102 -9.63 -4.82 12.17
N ASP A 103 -10.04 -3.88 13.02
CA ASP A 103 -10.79 -2.68 12.60
C ASP A 103 -9.95 -1.76 11.70
N SER A 104 -8.65 -1.66 11.97
CA SER A 104 -7.70 -0.92 11.13
C SER A 104 -7.51 -1.58 9.77
N ALA A 105 -7.47 -2.92 9.69
CA ALA A 105 -7.42 -3.66 8.43
C ALA A 105 -8.67 -3.41 7.55
N VAL A 106 -9.85 -3.29 8.17
CA VAL A 106 -11.08 -2.89 7.48
C VAL A 106 -11.00 -1.45 6.99
N SER A 107 -10.35 -0.56 7.74
CA SER A 107 -10.16 0.83 7.31
C SER A 107 -9.15 0.94 6.17
N LEU A 108 -8.08 0.14 6.20
CA LEU A 108 -7.10 0.03 5.11
C LEU A 108 -7.74 -0.46 3.81
N SER A 109 -8.60 -1.50 3.89
CA SER A 109 -9.27 -2.04 2.70
C SER A 109 -10.14 -1.00 1.98
N LYS A 110 -10.77 -0.08 2.72
CA LYS A 110 -11.53 1.04 2.15
C LYS A 110 -10.63 2.01 1.40
N GLN A 111 -9.44 2.31 1.91
CA GLN A 111 -8.49 3.19 1.22
C GLN A 111 -7.99 2.54 -0.08
N LEU A 112 -7.67 1.24 -0.02
CA LEU A 112 -7.28 0.46 -1.20
C LEU A 112 -8.38 0.43 -2.27
N GLU A 113 -9.64 0.33 -1.87
CA GLU A 113 -10.77 0.40 -2.78
C GLU A 113 -10.83 1.76 -3.51
N VAL A 114 -10.62 2.86 -2.78
CA VAL A 114 -10.56 4.21 -3.38
C VAL A 114 -9.38 4.34 -4.34
N MET A 115 -8.20 3.81 -3.97
CA MET A 115 -7.04 3.79 -4.85
C MET A 115 -7.32 2.98 -6.12
N LEU A 116 -7.91 1.79 -6.01
CA LEU A 116 -8.23 0.94 -7.14
C LEU A 116 -9.24 1.59 -8.09
N ARG A 117 -10.30 2.23 -7.56
CA ARG A 117 -11.30 2.95 -8.37
C ARG A 117 -10.72 4.12 -9.17
N ASN A 118 -9.64 4.72 -8.68
CA ASN A 118 -8.99 5.86 -9.33
C ASN A 118 -7.70 5.48 -10.07
N LEU A 119 -7.33 4.19 -10.07
CA LEU A 119 -6.07 3.71 -10.63
C LEU A 119 -5.97 3.96 -12.14
N GLU A 120 -7.06 3.80 -12.89
CA GLU A 120 -7.08 3.99 -14.35
C GLU A 120 -6.80 5.43 -14.79
N GLN A 121 -6.95 6.40 -13.90
CA GLN A 121 -6.70 7.81 -14.17
C GLN A 121 -5.24 8.21 -13.86
N VAL A 122 -4.45 7.30 -13.27
CA VAL A 122 -3.02 7.51 -13.03
C VAL A 122 -2.25 7.43 -14.35
N TYR A 123 -1.45 8.45 -14.64
CA TYR A 123 -0.56 8.50 -15.80
C TYR A 123 0.86 8.89 -15.37
N PRO A 124 1.93 8.23 -15.87
CA PRO A 124 1.96 7.30 -17.01
C PRO A 124 1.60 5.84 -16.67
N PRO A 125 1.35 4.96 -17.68
CA PRO A 125 0.98 3.56 -17.46
C PRO A 125 1.99 2.76 -16.62
N GLU A 126 3.27 3.11 -16.70
CA GLU A 126 4.30 2.51 -15.86
C GLU A 126 4.10 2.85 -14.38
N ALA A 127 3.72 4.10 -14.06
CA ALA A 127 3.36 4.49 -12.70
C ALA A 127 2.09 3.76 -12.25
N GLN A 128 1.07 3.67 -13.11
CA GLN A 128 -0.13 2.90 -12.84
C GLN A 128 0.19 1.44 -12.49
N THR A 129 1.11 0.81 -13.21
CA THR A 129 1.56 -0.56 -12.94
C THR A 129 2.22 -0.68 -11.56
N LYS A 130 3.04 0.31 -11.16
CA LYS A 130 3.65 0.34 -9.82
C LYS A 130 2.62 0.52 -8.71
N ALA A 131 1.66 1.42 -8.92
CA ALA A 131 0.52 1.59 -8.02
C ALA A 131 -0.32 0.32 -7.88
N GLN A 132 -0.55 -0.42 -8.99
CA GLN A 132 -1.26 -1.69 -8.96
C GLN A 132 -0.51 -2.74 -8.12
N GLY A 133 0.82 -2.86 -8.31
CA GLY A 133 1.66 -3.77 -7.53
C GLY A 133 1.58 -3.48 -6.03
N ALA A 134 1.71 -2.20 -5.65
CA ALA A 134 1.55 -1.76 -4.27
C ALA A 134 0.16 -2.14 -3.69
N ILE A 135 -0.94 -1.85 -4.40
CA ILE A 135 -2.29 -2.21 -3.95
C ILE A 135 -2.41 -3.72 -3.73
N LEU A 136 -1.86 -4.54 -4.62
CA LEU A 136 -1.88 -6.00 -4.47
C LEU A 136 -1.09 -6.48 -3.26
N ALA A 137 0.08 -5.89 -2.96
CA ALA A 137 0.86 -6.20 -1.76
C ALA A 137 0.06 -5.89 -0.49
N GLU A 138 -0.60 -4.74 -0.41
CA GLU A 138 -1.44 -4.39 0.74
C GLU A 138 -2.70 -5.27 0.88
N VAL A 139 -3.33 -5.69 -0.23
CA VAL A 139 -4.43 -6.67 -0.17
C VAL A 139 -3.94 -8.00 0.42
N GLN A 140 -2.74 -8.46 0.04
CA GLN A 140 -2.15 -9.64 0.65
C GLN A 140 -1.82 -9.43 2.12
N LEU A 141 -1.34 -8.23 2.49
CA LEU A 141 -1.06 -7.86 3.88
C LEU A 141 -2.34 -7.98 4.72
N ILE A 142 -3.48 -7.50 4.25
CA ILE A 142 -4.76 -7.62 4.95
C ILE A 142 -5.12 -9.09 5.22
N ASN A 143 -4.92 -9.99 4.26
CA ASN A 143 -5.16 -11.42 4.47
C ASN A 143 -4.25 -11.99 5.57
N LYS A 144 -2.99 -11.53 5.62
CA LYS A 144 -2.04 -11.92 6.67
C LYS A 144 -2.42 -11.38 8.03
N LEU A 145 -2.96 -10.17 8.12
CA LEU A 145 -3.50 -9.61 9.36
C LEU A 145 -4.67 -10.43 9.90
N ILE A 146 -5.55 -10.93 9.04
CA ILE A 146 -6.68 -11.79 9.47
C ILE A 146 -6.14 -13.07 10.10
N SER A 147 -5.19 -13.74 9.44
CA SER A 147 -4.56 -14.95 9.98
C SER A 147 -3.83 -14.69 11.29
N TYR A 148 -2.99 -13.64 11.35
CA TYR A 148 -2.32 -13.21 12.57
C TYR A 148 -3.31 -12.94 13.71
N SER A 149 -4.39 -12.21 13.43
CA SER A 149 -5.38 -11.81 14.44
C SER A 149 -6.12 -13.00 15.02
N GLN A 150 -6.44 -14.00 14.18
CA GLN A 150 -7.04 -15.26 14.63
C GLN A 150 -6.09 -16.07 15.51
N LEU A 151 -4.83 -16.24 15.07
CA LEU A 151 -3.81 -16.99 15.81
C LEU A 151 -3.50 -16.35 17.17
N LEU A 152 -3.34 -15.02 17.21
CA LEU A 152 -3.05 -14.30 18.44
C LEU A 152 -4.25 -14.36 19.39
N SER A 153 -5.48 -14.16 18.91
CA SER A 153 -6.68 -14.28 19.75
C SER A 153 -6.79 -15.67 20.37
N GLN A 154 -6.56 -16.72 19.59
CA GLN A 154 -6.60 -18.09 20.07
C GLN A 154 -5.55 -18.32 21.16
N LEU A 155 -4.30 -17.91 20.94
CA LEU A 155 -3.24 -18.06 21.91
C LEU A 155 -3.56 -17.31 23.21
N LEU A 156 -4.01 -16.06 23.11
CA LEU A 156 -4.32 -15.22 24.28
C LEU A 156 -5.49 -15.78 25.10
N GLU A 157 -6.54 -16.31 24.46
CA GLU A 157 -7.64 -16.95 25.18
C GLU A 157 -7.21 -18.24 25.87
N GLU A 158 -6.39 -19.07 25.21
CA GLU A 158 -5.83 -20.27 25.83
C GLU A 158 -4.93 -19.93 27.02
N LEU A 159 -4.07 -18.92 26.90
CA LEU A 159 -3.26 -18.39 28.01
C LEU A 159 -4.16 -17.90 29.15
N ARG A 160 -5.24 -17.19 28.86
CA ARG A 160 -6.17 -16.71 29.90
C ARG A 160 -6.85 -17.86 30.63
N LEU A 161 -7.22 -18.94 29.93
CA LEU A 161 -7.77 -20.15 30.56
C LEU A 161 -6.74 -20.81 31.48
N LYS A 162 -5.49 -20.94 31.03
CA LYS A 162 -4.35 -21.45 31.81
C LYS A 162 -4.13 -20.63 33.09
N LEU A 163 -4.04 -19.31 32.95
CA LEU A 163 -3.80 -18.39 34.05
C LEU A 163 -4.95 -18.38 35.07
N LYS A 164 -6.21 -18.46 34.62
CA LYS A 164 -7.37 -18.61 35.50
C LYS A 164 -7.34 -19.95 36.25
N ALA A 165 -6.92 -21.03 35.60
CA ALA A 165 -6.75 -22.33 36.26
C ALA A 165 -5.70 -22.25 37.38
N HIS A 166 -4.54 -21.65 37.09
CA HIS A 166 -3.50 -21.41 38.09
C HIS A 166 -3.99 -20.57 39.28
N LEU A 167 -4.72 -19.47 39.03
CA LEU A 167 -5.28 -18.63 40.11
C LEU A 167 -6.28 -19.37 41.00
N ASN A 168 -7.03 -20.30 40.43
CA ASN A 168 -8.03 -21.09 41.15
C ASN A 168 -7.45 -22.37 41.78
N GLY A 169 -6.14 -22.61 41.64
CA GLY A 169 -5.47 -23.79 42.17
C GLY A 169 -5.92 -25.10 41.51
N VAL A 170 -6.42 -25.05 40.27
CA VAL A 170 -6.86 -26.23 39.52
C VAL A 170 -5.84 -26.60 38.45
N ALA A 171 -5.85 -27.88 38.04
CA ALA A 171 -4.99 -28.37 36.98
C ALA A 171 -5.21 -27.56 35.70
N SER A 172 -4.12 -27.02 35.14
CA SER A 172 -4.17 -26.27 33.90
C SER A 172 -4.12 -27.19 32.69
N PRO A 173 -4.84 -26.87 31.60
CA PRO A 173 -4.58 -27.51 30.31
C PRO A 173 -3.12 -27.29 29.88
N GLY A 174 -2.52 -28.33 29.29
CA GLY A 174 -1.24 -28.21 28.59
C GLY A 174 -1.46 -27.47 27.27
N ILE A 175 -0.67 -26.43 27.03
CA ILE A 175 -0.77 -25.61 25.82
C ILE A 175 0.59 -25.65 25.13
N GLU A 176 0.60 -25.99 23.84
CA GLU A 176 1.78 -25.85 22.98
C GLU A 176 1.97 -24.38 22.59
N ILE A 177 2.42 -23.56 23.55
CA ILE A 177 2.62 -22.12 23.36
C ILE A 177 3.66 -21.87 22.27
N GLN A 178 4.73 -22.67 22.21
CA GLN A 178 5.85 -22.45 21.29
C GLN A 178 5.41 -22.55 19.82
N THR A 179 4.68 -23.60 19.45
CA THR A 179 4.18 -23.79 18.07
C THR A 179 3.32 -22.60 17.63
N ARG A 180 2.43 -22.12 18.50
CA ARG A 180 1.56 -20.96 18.23
C ARG A 180 2.35 -19.66 18.09
N VAL A 181 3.33 -19.43 18.95
CA VAL A 181 4.21 -18.27 18.88
C VAL A 181 5.02 -18.29 17.58
N ASP A 182 5.50 -19.44 17.13
CA ASP A 182 6.24 -19.56 15.87
C ASP A 182 5.37 -19.26 14.64
N GLU A 183 4.10 -19.66 14.67
CA GLU A 183 3.10 -19.33 13.64
C GLU A 183 2.80 -17.83 13.62
N ILE A 184 2.53 -17.22 14.77
CA ILE A 184 2.32 -15.77 14.91
C ILE A 184 3.54 -15.00 14.37
N ASN A 185 4.75 -15.42 14.77
CA ASN A 185 6.01 -14.84 14.29
C ASN A 185 6.18 -14.93 12.78
N ARG A 186 5.72 -16.02 12.17
CA ARG A 186 5.75 -16.18 10.71
C ARG A 186 4.83 -15.16 10.05
N GLU A 187 3.62 -14.98 10.57
CA GLU A 187 2.70 -13.99 10.02
C GLU A 187 3.19 -12.55 10.23
N ILE A 188 3.78 -12.21 11.39
CA ILE A 188 4.43 -10.90 11.62
C ILE A 188 5.49 -10.62 10.54
N ARG A 189 6.37 -11.59 10.25
CA ARG A 189 7.39 -11.42 9.20
C ARG A 189 6.79 -11.22 7.81
N ASN A 190 5.72 -11.95 7.48
CA ASN A 190 5.02 -11.81 6.21
C ASN A 190 4.37 -10.42 6.09
N ILE A 191 3.73 -9.95 7.15
CA ILE A 191 3.12 -8.60 7.23
C ILE A 191 4.19 -7.53 6.99
N ASN A 192 5.32 -7.62 7.69
CA ASN A 192 6.41 -6.66 7.55
C ASN A 192 7.03 -6.67 6.14
N ALA A 193 7.18 -7.85 5.54
CA ALA A 193 7.68 -7.98 4.17
C ALA A 193 6.73 -7.37 3.14
N LEU A 194 5.42 -7.61 3.26
CA LEU A 194 4.42 -7.04 2.36
C LEU A 194 4.29 -5.52 2.52
N ASN A 195 4.40 -5.01 3.75
CA ASN A 195 4.42 -3.57 4.00
C ASN A 195 5.65 -2.91 3.34
N GLN A 196 6.81 -3.57 3.44
CA GLN A 196 8.02 -3.10 2.77
C GLN A 196 7.87 -3.10 1.24
N GLU A 197 7.27 -4.15 0.66
CA GLU A 197 6.99 -4.22 -0.78
C GLU A 197 6.03 -3.10 -1.25
N PHE A 198 5.01 -2.77 -0.45
CA PHE A 198 4.14 -1.62 -0.70
C PHE A 198 4.92 -0.31 -0.71
N ILE A 199 5.74 -0.05 0.33
CA ILE A 199 6.54 1.17 0.46
C ILE A 199 7.50 1.31 -0.73
N GLU A 200 8.18 0.23 -1.12
CA GLU A 200 9.10 0.23 -2.24
C GLU A 200 8.39 0.49 -3.58
N SER A 201 7.26 -0.18 -3.80
CA SER A 201 6.44 0.03 -4.99
C SER A 201 5.92 1.48 -5.08
N MET A 202 5.51 2.06 -3.95
CA MET A 202 5.07 3.46 -3.89
C MET A 202 6.22 4.46 -4.09
N LYS A 203 7.41 4.14 -3.61
CA LYS A 203 8.61 4.94 -3.88
C LYS A 203 8.97 4.91 -5.37
N GLU A 204 8.81 3.78 -6.04
CA GLU A 204 9.02 3.68 -7.50
C GLU A 204 7.94 4.45 -8.27
N PHE A 205 6.69 4.37 -7.82
CA PHE A 205 5.58 5.19 -8.34
C PHE A 205 5.89 6.69 -8.24
N ASP A 206 6.38 7.17 -7.09
CA ASP A 206 6.65 8.59 -6.86
C ASP A 206 7.76 9.15 -7.78
N ARG A 207 8.66 8.31 -8.30
CA ARG A 207 9.72 8.72 -9.25
C ARG A 207 9.17 9.28 -10.57
N TYR A 208 7.94 8.92 -10.93
CA TYR A 208 7.30 9.42 -12.15
C TYR A 208 6.77 10.86 -12.01
N PHE A 209 6.69 11.38 -10.78
CA PHE A 209 6.09 12.68 -10.46
C PHE A 209 7.05 13.67 -9.81
N SER A 210 8.28 13.27 -9.53
CA SER A 210 9.29 14.06 -8.79
C SER A 210 10.30 14.77 -9.70
N LYS A 211 9.87 15.21 -10.88
CA LYS A 211 10.67 16.03 -11.81
C LYS A 211 10.42 17.52 -11.66
#